data_AF-A0A5P8M6E9-F1
#
_entry.id   AF-A0A5P8M6E9-F1
#
_cell.length_a   1.000
_cell.length_b   1.000
_cell.length_c   1.000
_cell.angle_alpha   90.00
_cell.angle_beta   90.00
_cell.angle_gamma   90.00
#
_symmetry.space_group_name_H-M   'P 1'
#
loop_
_entity.id
_entity.type
_entity.pdbx_description
1 polymer ?
#
loop_
_entity_poly.entity_id
_entity_poly.type
_entity_poly.pdbx_seq_one_letter_code
_entity_poly.pdbx_strand_id
1 'polypeptide(L)'
;MADQTQSPTKNVNYLGDILENYLTEYWIGLKPNKTGDPINWLYLADGITTVTPKYTDKKKTAAYYNGGGNERSTVTGVTSSYDISGDRSYHNPAQDAIANLKLATGSRREQWFRRNEYLQNNDGSLTLIKSETGMATWTDIDDGGGAADDNGGFKVTATYLSTPSITKESDIAELNEILLKTPCQNANILHVAVVQPQADGSSKTYQPDPEVADTSNGDPANSQPAAGYDVAQGLADGLDSDAGTPPATKPDTPQPQSTPTDTGAVVDSK
;
A
#
# COMPACT_ATOMS: atom_id res chain seq x y z
N MET A 1 5.41 35.47 55.17
CA MET A 1 4.97 35.07 53.83
C MET A 1 4.98 33.56 53.80
N ALA A 2 3.83 32.91 53.61
CA ALA A 2 3.77 31.45 53.56
C ALA A 2 4.27 30.99 52.20
N ASP A 3 5.32 30.18 52.21
CA ASP A 3 5.85 29.47 51.04
C ASP A 3 4.77 28.50 50.54
N GLN A 4 4.24 28.77 49.35
CA GLN A 4 3.27 27.93 48.66
C GLN A 4 4.04 27.00 47.72
N THR A 5 4.75 26.03 48.28
CA THR A 5 5.37 24.97 47.49
C THR A 5 4.25 24.04 47.00
N GLN A 6 3.83 24.20 45.75
CA GLN A 6 2.90 23.28 45.10
C GLN A 6 3.68 22.05 44.62
N SER A 7 3.34 20.88 45.14
CA SER A 7 3.81 19.61 44.58
C SER A 7 2.93 19.22 43.38
N PRO A 8 3.50 18.96 42.19
CA PRO A 8 2.71 18.51 41.03
C PRO A 8 2.02 17.17 41.36
N THR A 9 0.71 17.11 41.13
CA THR A 9 -0.18 16.09 41.71
C THR A 9 -0.03 14.69 41.11
N LYS A 10 0.74 14.50 40.04
CA LYS A 10 1.20 13.20 39.52
C LYS A 10 2.06 13.43 38.28
N ASN A 11 3.36 13.14 38.39
CA ASN A 11 4.18 12.91 37.20
C ASN A 11 3.99 11.43 36.82
N VAL A 12 2.90 11.12 36.11
CA VAL A 12 2.61 9.77 35.63
C VAL A 12 3.36 9.57 34.33
N ASN A 13 4.44 8.79 34.37
CA ASN A 13 5.07 8.29 33.17
C ASN A 13 4.16 7.22 32.58
N TYR A 14 3.43 7.57 31.52
CA TYR A 14 2.67 6.61 30.73
C TYR A 14 3.67 5.86 29.83
N LEU A 15 3.97 4.61 30.19
CA LEU A 15 4.70 3.72 29.29
C LEU A 15 3.71 3.25 28.22
N GLY A 16 4.06 3.40 26.95
CA GLY A 16 3.33 2.77 25.85
C GLY A 16 3.79 1.34 25.64
N ASP A 17 3.02 0.58 24.86
CA ASP A 17 3.40 -0.76 24.45
C ASP A 17 4.47 -0.69 23.35
N ILE A 18 5.56 -1.44 23.55
CA ILE A 18 6.61 -1.58 22.54
C ILE A 18 6.19 -2.73 21.62
N LEU A 19 5.84 -2.38 20.38
CA LEU A 19 5.43 -3.35 19.37
C LEU A 19 6.64 -3.89 18.63
N GLU A 20 6.69 -5.21 18.50
CA GLU A 20 7.64 -5.88 17.62
C GLU A 20 7.23 -5.67 16.15
N ASN A 21 8.18 -5.31 15.30
CA ASN A 21 7.87 -4.94 13.91
C ASN A 21 7.31 -6.12 13.10
N TYR A 22 7.61 -7.36 13.48
CA TYR A 22 7.05 -8.55 12.81
C TYR A 22 5.53 -8.67 12.99
N LEU A 23 4.93 -7.99 13.99
CA LEU A 23 3.49 -7.92 14.16
C LEU A 23 2.81 -6.97 13.15
N THR A 24 3.59 -6.18 12.40
CA THR A 24 3.05 -5.35 11.32
C THR A 24 2.95 -6.17 10.04
N GLU A 25 1.75 -6.20 9.45
CA GLU A 25 1.50 -6.91 8.19
C GLU A 25 1.39 -5.93 7.03
N TYR A 26 1.93 -6.34 5.88
CA TYR A 26 1.88 -5.60 4.64
C TYR A 26 1.16 -6.42 3.57
N TRP A 27 0.34 -5.74 2.77
CA TRP A 27 -0.51 -6.39 1.78
C TRP A 27 -0.50 -5.60 0.48
N ILE A 28 -0.44 -6.30 -0.64
CA ILE A 28 -0.72 -5.75 -1.96
C ILE A 28 -2.13 -6.14 -2.36
N GLY A 29 -2.95 -5.16 -2.73
CA GLY A 29 -4.28 -5.38 -3.27
C GLY A 29 -4.25 -5.18 -4.79
N LEU A 30 -4.56 -6.22 -5.54
CA LEU A 30 -4.55 -6.16 -7.00
C LEU A 30 -5.64 -5.19 -7.47
N LYS A 31 -5.26 -4.22 -8.31
CA LYS A 31 -6.20 -3.26 -8.88
C LYS A 31 -7.27 -4.03 -9.66
N PRO A 32 -8.56 -3.88 -9.31
CA PRO A 32 -9.60 -4.60 -10.00
C PRO A 32 -9.71 -4.16 -11.47
N ASN A 33 -9.98 -5.10 -12.36
CA ASN A 33 -10.11 -4.84 -13.81
C ASN A 33 -11.36 -4.00 -14.14
N LYS A 34 -12.39 -4.05 -13.29
CA LYS A 34 -13.61 -3.25 -13.43
C LYS A 34 -13.94 -2.54 -12.13
N THR A 35 -14.48 -1.33 -12.25
CA THR A 35 -15.00 -0.59 -11.11
C THR A 35 -16.12 -1.38 -10.42
N GLY A 36 -15.97 -1.65 -9.13
CA GLY A 36 -16.94 -2.40 -8.32
C GLY A 36 -16.55 -3.86 -8.07
N ASP A 37 -15.56 -4.39 -8.78
CA ASP A 37 -14.98 -5.70 -8.47
C ASP A 37 -14.23 -5.65 -7.13
N PRO A 38 -14.24 -6.74 -6.33
CA PRO A 38 -13.54 -6.78 -5.06
C PRO A 38 -12.03 -6.65 -5.26
N ILE A 39 -11.36 -6.04 -4.28
CA ILE A 39 -9.91 -6.01 -4.23
C ILE A 39 -9.42 -7.34 -3.68
N ASN A 40 -8.55 -8.01 -4.44
CA ASN A 40 -7.89 -9.24 -4.02
C ASN A 40 -6.59 -8.89 -3.30
N TRP A 41 -6.51 -9.24 -2.01
CA TRP A 41 -5.36 -8.93 -1.17
C TRP A 41 -4.39 -10.11 -1.10
N LEU A 42 -3.10 -9.84 -1.31
CA LEU A 42 -2.01 -10.79 -1.19
C LEU A 42 -1.10 -10.35 -0.05
N TYR A 43 -0.73 -11.30 0.82
CA TYR A 43 0.15 -11.04 1.95
C TYR A 43 1.60 -10.91 1.48
N LEU A 44 2.25 -9.80 1.81
CA LEU A 44 3.62 -9.47 1.44
C LEU A 44 4.53 -9.58 2.67
N ALA A 45 5.07 -10.77 2.90
CA ALA A 45 6.00 -11.01 4.01
C ALA A 45 7.06 -12.08 3.73
N ASP A 46 6.75 -13.07 2.90
CA ASP A 46 7.70 -14.13 2.56
C ASP A 46 8.99 -13.55 1.98
N GLY A 47 10.14 -13.95 2.53
CA GLY A 47 11.46 -13.40 2.21
C GLY A 47 11.72 -11.94 2.61
N ILE A 48 10.71 -11.17 3.06
CA ILE A 48 10.89 -9.75 3.40
C ILE A 48 11.57 -9.60 4.75
N THR A 49 12.71 -8.91 4.78
CA THR A 49 13.50 -8.72 6.00
C THR A 49 13.40 -7.30 6.55
N THR A 50 13.00 -6.32 5.73
CA THR A 50 12.90 -4.93 6.15
C THR A 50 11.79 -4.21 5.40
N VAL A 51 11.01 -3.42 6.15
CA VAL A 51 10.12 -2.40 5.61
C VAL A 51 10.40 -1.09 6.31
N THR A 52 10.76 -0.05 5.56
CA THR A 52 11.11 1.27 6.09
C THR A 52 10.09 2.31 5.64
N PRO A 53 9.26 2.84 6.55
CA PRO A 53 8.38 3.97 6.26
C PRO A 53 9.19 5.23 5.97
N LYS A 54 8.78 5.98 4.95
CA LYS A 54 9.39 7.25 4.54
C LYS A 54 8.30 8.30 4.35
N TYR A 55 8.56 9.51 4.86
CA TYR A 55 7.67 10.66 4.73
C TYR A 55 8.46 11.83 4.16
N THR A 56 7.99 12.36 3.04
CA THR A 56 8.60 13.51 2.38
C THR A 56 7.63 14.69 2.38
N ASP A 57 8.02 15.77 3.04
CA ASP A 57 7.25 17.01 3.07
C ASP A 57 7.56 17.89 1.86
N LYS A 58 6.52 18.40 1.21
CA LYS A 58 6.63 19.54 0.29
C LYS A 58 6.39 20.83 1.06
N LYS A 59 7.41 21.68 1.19
CA LYS A 59 7.34 22.93 1.95
C LYS A 59 7.32 24.15 1.03
N LYS A 60 6.56 25.18 1.43
CA LYS A 60 6.62 26.52 0.86
C LYS A 60 7.10 27.48 1.95
N THR A 61 8.20 28.18 1.68
CA THR A 61 8.76 29.20 2.57
C THR A 61 8.53 30.58 1.97
N ALA A 62 8.00 31.51 2.77
CA ALA A 62 7.84 32.90 2.37
C ALA A 62 7.95 33.82 3.59
N ALA A 63 8.58 34.99 3.39
CA ALA A 63 8.52 36.08 4.36
C ALA A 63 7.28 36.94 4.08
N TYR A 64 6.55 37.28 5.14
CA TYR A 64 5.39 38.16 5.07
C TYR A 64 5.69 39.48 5.79
N TYR A 65 5.12 40.58 5.30
CA TYR A 65 5.33 41.90 5.89
C TYR A 65 4.93 41.97 7.38
N ASN A 66 3.92 41.20 7.80
CA ASN A 66 3.51 41.08 9.20
C ASN A 66 4.43 40.17 10.04
N GLY A 67 5.43 39.53 9.42
CA GLY A 67 6.44 38.71 10.09
C GLY A 67 7.73 39.46 10.41
N GLY A 68 7.83 40.77 10.10
CA GLY A 68 9.03 41.56 10.38
C GLY A 68 10.28 41.08 9.64
N GLY A 69 10.11 40.50 8.44
CA GLY A 69 11.20 39.92 7.65
C GLY A 69 11.53 38.46 7.98
N ASN A 70 10.86 37.84 8.96
CA ASN A 70 11.03 36.42 9.24
C ASN A 70 10.28 35.55 8.22
N GLU A 71 10.94 34.47 7.80
CA GLU A 71 10.34 33.47 6.93
C GLU A 71 9.40 32.54 7.72
N ARG A 72 8.27 32.19 7.09
CA ARG A 72 7.37 31.15 7.57
C ARG A 72 7.38 29.98 6.60
N SER A 73 7.67 28.78 7.11
CA SER A 73 7.54 27.53 6.36
C SER A 73 6.15 26.93 6.58
N THR A 74 5.51 26.50 5.49
CA THR A 74 4.22 25.79 5.50
C THR A 74 4.36 24.48 4.73
N VAL A 75 3.99 23.37 5.35
CA VAL A 75 3.87 22.08 4.66
C VAL A 75 2.63 22.14 3.77
N THR A 76 2.82 21.87 2.48
CA THR A 76 1.80 21.96 1.43
C THR A 76 1.41 20.59 0.85
N GLY A 77 2.16 19.55 1.21
CA GLY A 77 1.89 18.18 0.85
C GLY A 77 2.82 17.24 1.61
N VAL A 78 2.37 16.01 1.80
CA VAL A 78 3.15 14.93 2.41
C VAL A 78 3.02 13.73 1.50
N THR A 79 4.16 13.18 1.07
CA THR A 79 4.23 11.90 0.38
C THR A 79 4.65 10.84 1.38
N SER A 80 3.85 9.77 1.50
CA SER A 80 4.17 8.61 2.33
C SER A 80 4.53 7.43 1.43
N SER A 81 5.69 6.83 1.68
CA SER A 81 6.16 5.66 0.96
C SER A 81 6.75 4.62 1.90
N TYR A 82 6.88 3.39 1.42
CA TYR A 82 7.39 2.24 2.15
C TYR A 82 8.43 1.55 1.28
N ASP A 83 9.68 1.58 1.72
CA ASP A 83 10.75 0.83 1.09
C ASP A 83 10.77 -0.58 1.67
N ILE A 84 10.54 -1.55 0.81
CA ILE A 84 10.40 -2.96 1.16
C ILE A 84 11.57 -3.70 0.54
N SER A 85 12.28 -4.49 1.34
CA SER A 85 13.43 -5.26 0.87
C SER A 85 13.57 -6.61 1.58
N GLY A 86 14.16 -7.58 0.88
CA GLY A 86 14.46 -8.90 1.40
C GLY A 86 14.96 -9.83 0.30
N ASP A 87 14.68 -11.11 0.47
CA ASP A 87 14.99 -12.16 -0.49
C ASP A 87 13.82 -12.37 -1.45
N ARG A 88 14.16 -12.62 -2.72
CA ARG A 88 13.21 -12.95 -3.77
C ARG A 88 12.68 -14.37 -3.55
N SER A 89 11.41 -14.46 -3.21
CA SER A 89 10.65 -15.70 -3.17
C SER A 89 9.93 -15.90 -4.50
N TYR A 90 10.55 -16.62 -5.42
CA TYR A 90 9.93 -16.99 -6.70
C TYR A 90 8.66 -17.80 -6.44
N HIS A 91 7.63 -17.59 -7.27
CA HIS A 91 6.33 -18.24 -7.12
C HIS A 91 5.53 -17.75 -5.91
N ASN A 92 6.01 -16.75 -5.15
CA ASN A 92 5.16 -16.06 -4.20
C ASN A 92 4.23 -15.10 -4.95
N PRO A 93 2.89 -15.25 -4.88
CA PRO A 93 1.98 -14.43 -5.68
C PRO A 93 2.10 -12.93 -5.42
N ALA A 94 2.42 -12.52 -4.19
CA ALA A 94 2.57 -11.10 -3.84
C ALA A 94 3.83 -10.50 -4.47
N GLN A 95 4.98 -11.18 -4.30
CA GLN A 95 6.23 -10.71 -4.91
C GLN A 95 6.18 -10.80 -6.44
N ASP A 96 5.59 -11.85 -7.00
CA ASP A 96 5.43 -12.03 -8.45
C ASP A 96 4.53 -10.94 -9.05
N ALA A 97 3.41 -10.63 -8.40
CA ALA A 97 2.52 -9.54 -8.82
C ALA A 97 3.26 -8.20 -8.88
N ILE A 98 4.18 -7.93 -7.94
CA ILE A 98 5.00 -6.73 -7.94
C ILE A 98 6.08 -6.81 -9.04
N ALA A 99 6.78 -7.93 -9.15
CA ALA A 99 7.84 -8.13 -10.15
C ALA A 99 7.32 -7.95 -11.58
N ASN A 100 6.10 -8.40 -11.89
CA ASN A 100 5.45 -8.23 -13.19
C ASN A 100 5.23 -6.75 -13.56
N LEU A 101 5.22 -5.83 -12.59
CA LEU A 101 5.11 -4.39 -12.84
C LEU A 101 6.45 -3.74 -13.23
N LYS A 102 7.58 -4.46 -13.19
CA LYS A 102 8.94 -3.90 -13.40
C LYS A 102 9.11 -3.22 -14.75
N LEU A 103 8.46 -3.71 -15.81
CA LEU A 103 8.49 -3.10 -17.14
C LEU A 103 7.27 -2.21 -17.43
N ALA A 104 6.27 -2.20 -16.54
CA ALA A 104 5.09 -1.36 -16.66
C ALA A 104 5.43 0.12 -16.45
N THR A 105 4.56 1.01 -16.92
CA THR A 105 4.71 2.47 -16.76
C THR A 105 3.37 3.14 -16.44
N GLY A 106 3.44 4.33 -15.83
CA GLY A 106 2.25 5.12 -15.49
C GLY A 106 1.29 4.38 -14.56
N SER A 107 -0.01 4.51 -14.82
CA SER A 107 -1.08 3.96 -13.97
C SER A 107 -1.15 2.43 -13.91
N ARG A 108 -0.35 1.74 -14.73
CA ARG A 108 -0.18 0.28 -14.68
C ARG A 108 0.66 -0.17 -13.48
N ARG A 109 1.46 0.72 -12.90
CA ARG A 109 2.19 0.46 -11.64
C ARG A 109 1.36 0.71 -10.39
N GLU A 110 0.11 1.11 -10.55
CA GLU A 110 -0.76 1.44 -9.42
C GLU A 110 -1.47 0.19 -8.95
N GLN A 111 -1.20 -0.23 -7.71
CA GLN A 111 -1.93 -1.28 -7.00
C GLN A 111 -2.29 -0.78 -5.61
N TRP A 112 -3.28 -1.39 -4.96
CA TRP A 112 -3.58 -1.07 -3.58
C TRP A 112 -2.46 -1.54 -2.65
N PHE A 113 -2.23 -0.78 -1.60
CA PHE A 113 -1.32 -1.14 -0.53
C PHE A 113 -2.04 -0.98 0.81
N ARG A 114 -1.84 -1.94 1.70
CA ARG A 114 -2.38 -1.91 3.06
C ARG A 114 -1.30 -2.31 4.06
N ARG A 115 -1.28 -1.59 5.18
CA ARG A 115 -0.48 -1.90 6.36
C ARG A 115 -1.42 -2.09 7.55
N ASN A 116 -1.30 -3.22 8.23
CA ASN A 116 -2.04 -3.51 9.47
C ASN A 116 -1.07 -3.59 10.64
N GLU A 117 -1.36 -2.87 11.72
CA GLU A 117 -0.57 -2.87 12.95
C GLU A 117 -1.35 -3.59 14.05
N TYR A 118 -0.73 -4.60 14.66
CA TYR A 118 -1.33 -5.39 15.72
C TYR A 118 -0.60 -5.17 17.05
N LEU A 119 -1.38 -5.15 18.12
CA LEU A 119 -0.89 -5.21 19.51
C LEU A 119 -0.95 -6.66 20.00
N GLN A 120 0.14 -7.13 20.62
CA GLN A 120 0.11 -8.39 21.35
C GLN A 120 -0.37 -8.14 22.78
N ASN A 121 -1.43 -8.85 23.18
CA ASN A 121 -1.98 -8.80 24.52
C ASN A 121 -1.15 -9.68 25.47
N ASN A 122 -1.33 -9.50 26.78
CA ASN A 122 -0.62 -10.27 27.81
C ASN A 122 -0.87 -11.79 27.75
N ASP A 123 -1.99 -12.21 27.14
CA ASP A 123 -2.33 -13.62 26.93
C ASP A 123 -1.76 -14.19 25.61
N GLY A 124 -0.96 -13.39 24.88
CA GLY A 124 -0.36 -13.75 23.60
C GLY A 124 -1.29 -13.52 22.39
N SER A 125 -2.57 -13.22 22.59
CA SER A 125 -3.49 -12.92 21.49
C SER A 125 -3.14 -11.59 20.82
N LEU A 126 -3.58 -11.41 19.57
CA LEU A 126 -3.35 -10.19 18.79
C LEU A 126 -4.62 -9.35 18.69
N THR A 127 -4.48 -8.03 18.72
CA THR A 127 -5.56 -7.06 18.52
C THR A 127 -5.18 -6.16 17.34
N LEU A 128 -6.06 -5.99 16.35
CA LEU A 128 -5.81 -5.02 15.29
C LEU A 128 -6.07 -3.61 15.85
N ILE A 129 -5.03 -2.77 15.89
CA ILE A 129 -5.13 -1.43 16.49
C ILE A 129 -5.12 -0.31 15.45
N LYS A 130 -4.62 -0.59 14.24
CA LYS A 130 -4.55 0.39 13.17
C LYS A 130 -4.44 -0.27 11.80
N SER A 131 -5.08 0.33 10.81
CA SER A 131 -4.87 -0.01 9.40
C SER A 131 -4.68 1.26 8.58
N GLU A 132 -3.73 1.21 7.66
CA GLU A 132 -3.53 2.22 6.62
C GLU A 132 -3.81 1.56 5.27
N THR A 133 -4.69 2.14 4.45
CA THR A 133 -5.03 1.59 3.13
C THR A 133 -5.11 2.69 2.09
N GLY A 134 -4.54 2.46 0.91
CA GLY A 134 -4.64 3.39 -0.22
C GLY A 134 -4.11 2.82 -1.52
N MET A 135 -4.41 3.50 -2.63
CA MET A 135 -3.75 3.20 -3.90
C MET A 135 -2.30 3.67 -3.83
N ALA A 136 -1.37 2.82 -4.23
CA ALA A 136 0.05 3.10 -4.26
C ALA A 136 0.63 2.84 -5.65
N THR A 137 1.62 3.65 -6.04
CA THR A 137 2.48 3.34 -7.19
C THR A 137 3.69 2.55 -6.70
N TRP A 138 4.02 1.48 -7.42
CA TRP A 138 5.15 0.59 -7.11
C TRP A 138 6.34 0.94 -7.99
N THR A 139 7.38 1.49 -7.38
CA THR A 139 8.61 1.98 -8.05
C THR A 139 9.83 1.25 -7.54
N ASP A 140 10.98 1.47 -8.21
CA ASP A 140 12.27 0.94 -7.77
C ASP A 140 12.26 -0.59 -7.57
N ILE A 141 11.51 -1.27 -8.45
CA ILE A 141 11.31 -2.71 -8.44
C ILE A 141 12.60 -3.38 -8.92
N ASP A 142 13.23 -4.08 -8.00
CA ASP A 142 14.34 -5.01 -8.23
C ASP A 142 13.87 -6.40 -7.78
N ASP A 143 13.80 -7.32 -8.73
CA ASP A 143 13.28 -8.68 -8.55
C ASP A 143 14.38 -9.76 -8.67
N GLY A 144 15.65 -9.34 -8.68
CA GLY A 144 16.78 -10.26 -8.67
C GLY A 144 18.13 -9.54 -8.74
N GLY A 145 19.17 -10.19 -8.22
CA GLY A 145 20.52 -9.63 -8.08
C GLY A 145 21.15 -10.11 -6.78
N GLY A 146 22.42 -9.80 -6.56
CA GLY A 146 23.17 -10.27 -5.38
C GLY A 146 24.50 -10.93 -5.75
N ALA A 147 25.26 -11.34 -4.74
CA ALA A 147 26.46 -12.13 -4.93
C ALA A 147 26.11 -13.58 -5.34
N ALA A 148 27.08 -14.31 -5.89
CA ALA A 148 26.85 -15.68 -6.36
C ALA A 148 26.57 -16.69 -5.22
N ASP A 149 26.93 -16.33 -4.00
CA ASP A 149 26.74 -17.07 -2.76
C ASP A 149 25.58 -16.55 -1.89
N ASP A 150 24.89 -15.50 -2.34
CA ASP A 150 23.74 -14.91 -1.66
C ASP A 150 22.41 -15.35 -2.29
N ASN A 151 21.33 -15.21 -1.52
CA ASN A 151 19.97 -15.29 -2.06
C ASN A 151 19.73 -14.14 -3.05
N GLY A 152 18.87 -14.37 -4.04
CA GLY A 152 18.45 -13.31 -4.97
C GLY A 152 17.71 -12.20 -4.22
N GLY A 153 18.10 -10.94 -4.42
CA GLY A 153 17.48 -9.80 -3.74
C GLY A 153 16.10 -9.43 -4.30
N PHE A 154 15.23 -8.93 -3.43
CA PHE A 154 13.98 -8.27 -3.77
C PHE A 154 13.96 -6.88 -3.13
N LYS A 155 13.63 -5.86 -3.92
CA LYS A 155 13.47 -4.48 -3.46
C LYS A 155 12.33 -3.80 -4.20
N VAL A 156 11.52 -3.03 -3.49
CA VAL A 156 10.49 -2.19 -4.09
C VAL A 156 10.13 -1.02 -3.17
N THR A 157 9.66 0.07 -3.75
CA THR A 157 9.05 1.19 -3.00
C THR A 157 7.57 1.30 -3.35
N ALA A 158 6.71 1.18 -2.35
CA ALA A 158 5.28 1.49 -2.47
C ALA A 158 5.05 2.95 -2.03
N THR A 159 4.60 3.81 -2.94
CA THR A 159 4.29 5.22 -2.64
C THR A 159 2.80 5.48 -2.78
N TYR A 160 2.13 5.93 -1.71
CA TYR A 160 0.71 6.27 -1.81
C TYR A 160 0.47 7.43 -2.77
N LEU A 161 -0.52 7.28 -3.65
CA LEU A 161 -0.91 8.31 -4.63
C LEU A 161 -1.63 9.50 -3.99
N SER A 162 -2.26 9.25 -2.84
CA SER A 162 -2.99 10.24 -2.03
C SER A 162 -2.79 9.92 -0.56
N THR A 163 -3.29 10.79 0.33
CA THR A 163 -3.37 10.45 1.75
C THR A 163 -4.13 9.12 1.91
N PRO A 164 -3.53 8.10 2.56
CA PRO A 164 -4.20 6.83 2.77
C PRO A 164 -5.36 7.00 3.75
N SER A 165 -6.35 6.11 3.65
CA SER A 165 -7.35 5.96 4.71
C SER A 165 -6.66 5.38 5.94
N ILE A 166 -6.88 6.00 7.10
CA ILE A 166 -6.32 5.56 8.37
C ILE A 166 -7.49 5.20 9.30
N THR A 167 -7.63 3.91 9.57
CA THR A 167 -8.57 3.38 10.55
C THR A 167 -7.83 3.14 11.85
N LYS A 168 -8.34 3.67 12.96
CA LYS A 168 -7.69 3.59 14.27
C LYS A 168 -8.48 2.68 15.21
N GLU A 169 -7.91 2.40 16.39
CA GLU A 169 -8.54 1.58 17.43
C GLU A 169 -9.95 2.05 17.83
N SER A 170 -10.24 3.35 17.71
CA SER A 170 -11.57 3.90 17.94
C SER A 170 -12.63 3.46 16.92
N ASP A 171 -12.21 3.04 15.72
CA ASP A 171 -13.06 2.78 14.57
C ASP A 171 -13.35 1.27 14.43
N ILE A 172 -13.84 0.68 15.52
CA ILE A 172 -14.00 -0.77 15.70
C ILE A 172 -14.74 -1.46 14.55
N ALA A 173 -15.81 -0.84 14.02
CA ALA A 173 -16.60 -1.42 12.94
C ALA A 173 -15.77 -1.58 11.65
N GLU A 174 -14.96 -0.58 11.30
CA GLU A 174 -14.12 -0.63 10.11
C GLU A 174 -12.94 -1.60 10.31
N LEU A 175 -12.37 -1.68 11.52
CA LEU A 175 -11.35 -2.69 11.85
C LEU A 175 -11.89 -4.12 11.72
N ASN A 176 -13.13 -4.37 12.15
CA ASN A 176 -13.77 -5.67 11.93
C ASN A 176 -13.95 -5.98 10.44
N GLU A 177 -14.34 -5.00 9.61
CA GLU A 177 -14.40 -5.19 8.17
C GLU A 177 -13.02 -5.47 7.57
N ILE A 178 -11.98 -4.78 8.03
CA ILE A 178 -10.61 -5.01 7.58
C ILE A 178 -10.16 -6.43 7.89
N LEU A 179 -10.43 -6.94 9.10
CA LEU A 179 -10.11 -8.31 9.49
C LEU A 179 -10.82 -9.38 8.63
N LEU A 180 -12.00 -9.07 8.08
CA LEU A 180 -12.66 -9.97 7.13
C LEU A 180 -11.98 -9.96 5.75
N LYS A 181 -11.42 -8.82 5.33
CA LYS A 181 -10.79 -8.63 4.02
C LYS A 181 -9.33 -9.09 3.99
N THR A 182 -8.62 -8.87 5.09
CA THR A 182 -7.23 -9.26 5.33
C THR A 182 -7.14 -9.85 6.73
N PRO A 183 -7.47 -11.14 6.89
CA PRO A 183 -7.31 -11.84 8.16
C PRO A 183 -5.84 -11.85 8.58
N CYS A 184 -5.60 -11.75 9.88
CA CYS A 184 -4.25 -11.73 10.45
C CYS A 184 -3.50 -13.03 10.12
N GLN A 185 -2.43 -12.91 9.33
CA GLN A 185 -1.54 -14.02 8.98
C GLN A 185 -0.58 -14.31 10.13
N ASN A 186 -0.16 -13.28 10.87
CA ASN A 186 0.71 -13.45 12.02
C ASN A 186 0.06 -14.29 13.12
N ALA A 187 -1.25 -14.17 13.32
CA ALA A 187 -2.00 -15.01 14.24
C ALA A 187 -1.91 -16.51 13.85
N ASN A 188 -2.01 -16.80 12.55
CA ASN A 188 -1.86 -18.16 12.03
C ASN A 188 -0.43 -18.69 12.23
N ILE A 189 0.59 -17.87 11.93
CA ILE A 189 2.01 -18.22 12.05
C ILE A 189 2.40 -18.48 13.51
N LEU A 190 1.90 -17.66 14.43
CA LEU A 190 2.21 -17.74 15.86
C LEU A 190 1.29 -18.72 16.61
N HIS A 191 0.26 -19.25 15.95
CA HIS A 191 -0.78 -20.09 16.54
C HIS A 191 -1.47 -19.43 17.75
N VAL A 192 -1.79 -18.13 17.62
CA VAL A 192 -2.50 -17.34 18.63
C VAL A 192 -3.82 -16.82 18.07
N ALA A 193 -4.77 -16.52 18.95
CA ALA A 193 -6.04 -15.93 18.54
C ALA A 193 -5.89 -14.44 18.19
N VAL A 194 -6.77 -13.93 17.32
CA VAL A 194 -7.04 -12.50 17.24
C VAL A 194 -8.25 -12.20 18.11
N VAL A 195 -8.13 -11.23 19.01
CA VAL A 195 -9.22 -10.78 19.88
C VAL A 195 -9.48 -9.32 19.59
N GLN A 196 -10.65 -9.01 19.03
CA GLN A 196 -11.01 -7.65 18.66
C GLN A 196 -12.13 -7.09 19.55
N PRO A 197 -11.92 -5.94 20.22
CA PRO A 197 -12.97 -5.25 20.96
C PRO A 197 -14.17 -4.93 20.07
N GLN A 198 -15.36 -4.94 20.66
CA GLN A 198 -16.62 -4.61 20.00
C GLN A 198 -17.24 -3.36 20.62
N ALA A 199 -18.11 -2.68 19.87
CA ALA A 199 -18.73 -1.43 20.32
C ALA A 199 -19.63 -1.59 21.56
N ASP A 200 -20.11 -2.80 21.83
CA ASP A 200 -20.90 -3.16 23.02
C ASP A 200 -20.04 -3.51 24.25
N GLY A 201 -18.71 -3.40 24.15
CA GLY A 201 -17.77 -3.75 25.20
C GLY A 201 -17.44 -5.24 25.28
N SER A 202 -18.01 -6.07 24.41
CA SER A 202 -17.58 -7.46 24.24
C SER A 202 -16.31 -7.56 23.39
N SER A 203 -15.77 -8.77 23.25
CA SER A 203 -14.68 -9.06 22.32
C SER A 203 -15.10 -10.14 21.34
N LYS A 204 -14.73 -9.98 20.07
CA LYS A 204 -14.87 -11.00 19.04
C LYS A 204 -13.54 -11.71 18.87
N THR A 205 -13.54 -13.02 19.03
CA THR A 205 -12.36 -13.85 18.83
C THR A 205 -12.39 -14.46 17.43
N TYR A 206 -11.33 -14.22 16.67
CA TYR A 206 -11.05 -14.92 15.43
C TYR A 206 -9.97 -15.96 15.76
N GLN A 207 -10.36 -17.24 15.70
CA GLN A 207 -9.40 -18.32 15.85
C GLN A 207 -8.59 -18.45 14.57
N PRO A 208 -7.30 -18.76 14.65
CA PRO A 208 -6.54 -19.16 13.48
C PRO A 208 -7.23 -20.39 12.87
N ASP A 209 -7.43 -20.38 11.57
CA ASP A 209 -8.00 -21.53 10.87
C ASP A 209 -6.90 -22.59 10.69
N PRO A 210 -6.99 -23.76 11.34
CA PRO A 210 -5.97 -24.80 11.22
C PRO A 210 -5.92 -25.43 9.81
N GLU A 211 -6.96 -25.26 8.98
CA GLU A 211 -7.05 -25.82 7.62
C GLU A 211 -6.65 -24.82 6.52
N VAL A 212 -6.56 -23.51 6.80
CA VAL A 212 -6.02 -22.51 5.83
C VAL A 212 -4.50 -22.67 5.62
N ALA A 213 -3.85 -23.52 6.40
CA ALA A 213 -2.50 -24.00 6.11
C ALA A 213 -2.45 -24.93 4.87
N ASP A 214 -3.58 -25.50 4.40
CA ASP A 214 -3.60 -26.44 3.28
C ASP A 214 -5.02 -26.62 2.68
N THR A 215 -5.26 -26.03 1.50
CA THR A 215 -6.37 -26.32 0.54
C THR A 215 -7.81 -25.79 0.78
N SER A 216 -8.24 -24.88 -0.11
CA SER A 216 -9.59 -24.72 -0.71
C SER A 216 -10.72 -23.89 -0.04
N ASN A 217 -11.20 -22.91 -0.84
CA ASN A 217 -12.53 -22.25 -0.97
C ASN A 217 -13.40 -21.86 0.25
N GLY A 218 -13.67 -20.55 0.39
CA GLY A 218 -14.80 -20.01 1.15
C GLY A 218 -15.41 -18.77 0.47
N ASP A 219 -16.72 -18.54 0.64
CA ASP A 219 -17.58 -17.52 -0.01
C ASP A 219 -17.55 -16.14 0.73
N PRO A 220 -17.73 -14.99 0.05
CA PRO A 220 -17.34 -13.64 0.46
C PRO A 220 -18.50 -12.84 1.07
N ALA A 221 -18.21 -11.89 1.96
CA ALA A 221 -18.99 -10.65 2.00
C ALA A 221 -18.22 -9.47 1.36
N ASN A 222 -17.37 -9.83 0.40
CA ASN A 222 -16.80 -9.05 -0.70
C ASN A 222 -15.53 -8.22 -0.44
N SER A 223 -14.56 -8.83 0.23
CA SER A 223 -13.15 -8.82 -0.23
C SER A 223 -12.51 -10.08 0.38
N GLN A 224 -11.84 -10.89 -0.45
CA GLN A 224 -11.19 -12.12 0.01
C GLN A 224 -9.67 -11.97 -0.14
N PRO A 225 -8.87 -12.51 0.79
CA PRO A 225 -7.50 -12.92 0.48
C PRO A 225 -7.54 -13.73 -0.82
N ALA A 226 -6.56 -13.58 -1.71
CA ALA A 226 -6.64 -14.31 -2.99
C ALA A 226 -6.82 -15.81 -2.74
N ALA A 227 -7.86 -16.38 -3.35
CA ALA A 227 -8.41 -17.67 -3.00
C ALA A 227 -7.43 -18.82 -3.30
N GLY A 228 -6.61 -19.22 -2.33
CA GLY A 228 -5.60 -20.26 -2.54
C GLY A 228 -4.52 -19.86 -3.56
N TYR A 229 -3.46 -20.65 -3.57
CA TYR A 229 -2.25 -20.35 -4.31
C TYR A 229 -2.49 -20.18 -5.83
N ASP A 230 -3.18 -21.13 -6.47
CA ASP A 230 -3.35 -21.13 -7.93
C ASP A 230 -4.14 -19.92 -8.45
N VAL A 231 -5.18 -19.49 -7.71
CA VAL A 231 -5.95 -18.29 -8.07
C VAL A 231 -5.12 -17.05 -7.84
N ALA A 232 -4.40 -16.97 -6.72
CA ALA A 232 -3.51 -15.86 -6.42
C ALA A 232 -2.43 -15.70 -7.49
N GLN A 233 -1.81 -16.81 -7.90
CA GLN A 233 -0.80 -16.83 -8.95
C GLN A 233 -1.41 -16.44 -10.30
N GLY A 234 -2.56 -17.00 -10.69
CA GLY A 234 -3.22 -16.63 -11.94
C GLY A 234 -3.60 -15.15 -12.02
N LEU A 235 -3.98 -14.54 -10.89
CA LEU A 235 -4.22 -13.10 -10.81
C LEU A 235 -2.93 -12.28 -10.92
N ALA A 236 -1.83 -12.74 -10.32
CA ALA A 236 -0.51 -12.11 -10.41
C ALA A 236 0.05 -12.16 -11.83
N ASP A 237 -0.04 -13.33 -12.48
CA ASP A 237 0.39 -13.56 -13.86
C ASP A 237 -0.43 -12.71 -14.86
N GLY A 238 -1.71 -12.47 -14.55
CA GLY A 238 -2.57 -11.59 -15.35
C GLY A 238 -2.02 -10.17 -15.53
N LEU A 239 -1.21 -9.68 -14.59
CA LEU A 239 -0.59 -8.35 -14.68
C LEU A 239 0.50 -8.27 -15.77
N ASP A 240 1.15 -9.38 -16.11
CA ASP A 240 2.16 -9.45 -17.17
C ASP A 240 1.52 -9.44 -18.57
N SER A 241 0.40 -10.16 -18.73
CA SER A 241 -0.27 -10.32 -20.03
C SER A 241 -0.78 -9.02 -20.66
N ASP A 242 -1.04 -7.99 -19.84
CA ASP A 242 -1.52 -6.70 -20.31
C ASP A 242 -0.37 -5.78 -20.80
N ALA A 243 0.90 -6.14 -20.53
CA ALA A 243 2.08 -5.40 -20.99
C ALA A 243 2.28 -5.47 -22.53
N GLY A 244 1.59 -6.37 -23.22
CA GLY A 244 1.83 -6.71 -24.63
C GLY A 244 0.98 -6.00 -25.70
N THR A 245 -0.03 -5.19 -25.35
CA THR A 245 -0.78 -4.46 -26.38
C THR A 245 -0.17 -3.07 -26.59
N PRO A 246 0.58 -2.80 -27.67
CA PRO A 246 0.94 -1.43 -28.01
C PRO A 246 -0.35 -0.62 -28.14
N PRO A 247 -0.36 0.66 -27.73
CA PRO A 247 -1.55 1.50 -27.86
C PRO A 247 -2.03 1.40 -29.31
N ALA A 248 -3.30 1.04 -29.48
CA ALA A 248 -3.93 1.07 -30.79
C ALA A 248 -3.56 2.40 -31.44
N THR A 249 -2.91 2.33 -32.60
CA THR A 249 -2.66 3.51 -33.42
C THR A 249 -3.99 4.21 -33.57
N LYS A 250 -4.03 5.45 -33.05
CA LYS A 250 -5.16 6.35 -33.24
C LYS A 250 -5.47 6.34 -34.74
N PRO A 251 -6.72 6.16 -35.18
CA PRO A 251 -7.04 6.29 -36.61
C PRO A 251 -6.56 7.67 -37.06
N ASP A 252 -5.69 7.69 -38.06
CA ASP A 252 -5.18 8.92 -38.66
C ASP A 252 -6.37 9.84 -38.94
N THR A 253 -6.40 10.96 -38.25
CA THR A 253 -7.28 12.05 -38.63
C THR A 253 -6.70 12.60 -39.92
N PRO A 254 -7.41 12.61 -41.06
CA PRO A 254 -6.86 13.12 -42.31
C PRO A 254 -6.40 14.56 -42.10
N GLN A 255 -5.10 14.82 -42.24
CA GLN A 255 -4.60 16.19 -42.30
C GLN A 255 -5.29 16.91 -43.47
N PRO A 256 -5.75 18.16 -43.30
CA PRO A 256 -6.21 18.95 -44.44
C PRO A 256 -5.03 19.17 -45.39
N GLN A 257 -5.16 18.67 -46.62
CA GLN A 257 -4.27 18.99 -47.72
C GLN A 257 -4.24 20.50 -47.91
N SER A 258 -3.07 21.11 -47.77
CA SER A 258 -2.83 22.47 -48.24
C SER A 258 -2.85 22.47 -49.76
N THR A 259 -3.90 23.06 -50.34
CA THR A 259 -3.94 23.43 -51.76
C THR A 259 -2.92 24.55 -52.03
N PRO A 260 -2.03 24.41 -53.04
CA PRO A 260 -1.22 25.53 -53.50
C PRO A 260 -2.09 26.50 -54.29
N THR A 261 -2.18 27.75 -53.82
CA THR A 261 -2.73 28.87 -54.61
C THR A 261 -1.74 29.28 -55.68
N ASP A 262 -2.03 28.87 -56.91
CA ASP A 262 -1.38 29.36 -58.12
C ASP A 262 -1.84 30.80 -58.38
N THR A 263 -0.94 31.78 -58.19
CA THR A 263 -1.20 33.19 -58.54
C THR A 263 -0.48 33.47 -59.84
N GLY A 264 -1.19 33.25 -60.96
CA GLY A 264 -0.71 33.58 -62.29
C GLY A 264 -0.55 35.09 -62.44
N ALA A 265 0.70 35.54 -62.60
CA ALA A 265 1.02 36.87 -63.10
C ALA A 265 0.76 36.92 -64.61
N VAL A 266 -0.21 37.73 -65.02
CA VAL A 266 -0.43 38.10 -66.42
C VAL A 266 0.61 39.16 -66.81
N VAL A 267 1.47 38.83 -67.77
CA VAL A 267 2.33 39.79 -68.46
C VAL A 267 1.75 39.98 -69.86
N ASP A 268 0.99 41.05 -70.05
CA ASP A 268 0.53 41.47 -71.38
C ASP A 268 1.61 42.31 -72.07
N SER A 269 1.89 41.97 -73.32
CA SER A 269 2.88 42.63 -74.17
C SER A 269 2.14 43.54 -75.17
N LYS A 270 2.39 44.85 -75.11
CA LYS A 270 2.39 45.76 -76.28
C LYS A 270 3.33 46.92 -76.03
#